data_AF-A0A354YXY0-F1
#
_entry.id   AF-A0A354YXY0-F1
#
_cell.length_a   1.000
_cell.length_b   1.000
_cell.length_c   1.000
_cell.angle_alpha   90.00
_cell.angle_beta   90.00
_cell.angle_gamma   90.00
#
_symmetry.space_group_name_H-M   'P 1'
#
loop_
_entity.id
_entity.type
_entity.pdbx_description
1 polymer ?
#
loop_
_entity_poly.entity_id
_entity_poly.type
_entity_poly.pdbx_seq_one_letter_code
_entity_poly.pdbx_strand_id
1 'polypeptide(L)'
;MAKVRLHSIDALEMVLAGNKGETTREAAKRTNAVLAINAGGFFSHEGNMIPIGITVVNGEVVTFYGSGTDEVFSFVGFNDEGQLVGGHIESPEELAEKKIIHGASFLPTLLKDGEKQPIPSKWANAKQPRTLIGHFKNNDLLFIVIDGRNTGWSEGVTLEEVQRKLLELNVRDAYNLDGGGSSTFYYQGEVLNRPVGGERRVKTNIIIKE
;
A
#
# COMPACT_ATOMS: atom_id res chain seq x y z
N MET A 1 3.79 -3.42 12.65
CA MET A 1 3.48 -2.01 12.33
C MET A 1 4.70 -1.15 12.61
N ALA A 2 4.89 -0.04 11.92
CA ALA A 2 5.92 0.94 12.22
C ALA A 2 5.39 2.36 12.02
N LYS A 3 5.73 3.25 12.95
CA LYS A 3 5.59 4.70 12.79
C LYS A 3 6.94 5.24 12.34
N VAL A 4 6.96 5.96 11.21
CA VAL A 4 8.20 6.44 10.59
C VAL A 4 8.10 7.95 10.41
N ARG A 5 9.15 8.67 10.83
CA ARG A 5 9.37 10.06 10.48
C ARG A 5 10.37 10.11 9.34
N LEU A 6 9.98 10.65 8.19
CA LEU A 6 10.90 10.85 7.09
C LEU A 6 11.74 12.10 7.36
N HIS A 7 13.06 11.94 7.26
CA HIS A 7 14.03 13.03 7.34
C HIS A 7 14.53 13.47 5.96
N SER A 8 14.50 12.56 4.99
CA SER A 8 14.73 12.83 3.58
C SER A 8 13.68 12.10 2.75
N ILE A 9 13.22 12.72 1.67
CA ILE A 9 12.32 12.08 0.70
C ILE A 9 13.02 10.95 -0.06
N ASP A 10 14.33 11.06 -0.27
CA ASP A 10 15.14 10.05 -0.96
C ASP A 10 15.17 8.70 -0.22
N ALA A 11 14.81 8.68 1.07
CA ALA A 11 14.72 7.45 1.84
C ALA A 11 13.47 6.64 1.49
N LEU A 12 12.43 7.24 0.92
CA LEU A 12 11.16 6.61 0.62
C LEU A 12 11.04 6.39 -0.89
N GLU A 13 10.84 5.14 -1.29
CA GLU A 13 10.62 4.81 -2.70
C GLU A 13 9.44 3.85 -2.86
N MET A 14 8.75 4.01 -3.99
CA MET A 14 7.97 2.91 -4.55
C MET A 14 8.78 2.20 -5.62
N VAL A 15 8.95 0.89 -5.47
CA VAL A 15 9.72 0.08 -6.41
C VAL A 15 8.83 -0.87 -7.20
N LEU A 16 9.09 -0.93 -8.50
CA LEU A 16 8.39 -1.80 -9.45
C LEU A 16 9.21 -3.06 -9.71
N ALA A 17 8.56 -4.21 -9.55
CA ALA A 17 9.15 -5.49 -9.87
C ALA A 17 9.17 -5.75 -11.39
N GLY A 18 10.01 -6.68 -11.84
CA GLY A 18 9.99 -7.17 -13.23
C GLY A 18 8.71 -7.91 -13.61
N ASN A 19 8.69 -8.50 -14.81
CA ASN A 19 7.49 -9.14 -15.38
C ASN A 19 6.90 -10.26 -14.52
N LYS A 20 7.71 -10.97 -13.72
CA LYS A 20 7.25 -12.07 -12.86
C LYS A 20 6.95 -11.65 -11.42
N GLY A 21 6.96 -10.34 -11.13
CA GLY A 21 6.91 -9.84 -9.75
C GLY A 21 8.13 -10.25 -8.92
N GLU A 22 8.17 -9.80 -7.69
CA GLU A 22 9.16 -10.20 -6.68
C GLU A 22 8.50 -10.17 -5.30
N THR A 23 9.01 -10.93 -4.34
CA THR A 23 8.56 -10.85 -2.95
C THR A 23 8.99 -9.51 -2.34
N THR A 24 8.27 -9.04 -1.32
CA THR A 24 8.64 -7.81 -0.60
C THR A 24 10.05 -7.90 -0.01
N ARG A 25 10.47 -9.08 0.48
CA ARG A 25 11.85 -9.33 0.90
C ARG A 25 12.86 -9.23 -0.24
N GLU A 26 12.59 -9.79 -1.42
CA GLU A 26 13.48 -9.66 -2.59
C GLU A 26 13.64 -8.18 -2.98
N ALA A 27 12.54 -7.42 -3.03
CA ALA A 27 12.58 -5.98 -3.29
C ALA A 27 13.44 -5.24 -2.25
N ALA A 28 13.23 -5.54 -0.97
CA ALA A 28 13.99 -4.92 0.12
C ALA A 28 15.49 -5.22 0.02
N LYS A 29 15.86 -6.48 -0.23
CA LYS A 29 17.26 -6.90 -0.39
C LYS A 29 17.92 -6.25 -1.60
N ARG A 30 17.23 -6.21 -2.74
CA ARG A 30 17.73 -5.62 -3.99
C ARG A 30 17.99 -4.12 -3.88
N THR A 31 17.29 -3.45 -2.96
CA THR A 31 17.30 -1.99 -2.80
C THR A 31 18.01 -1.53 -1.53
N ASN A 32 18.54 -2.46 -0.73
CA ASN A 32 19.10 -2.21 0.60
C ASN A 32 18.13 -1.47 1.53
N ALA A 33 16.84 -1.79 1.45
CA ALA A 33 15.82 -1.18 2.31
C ALA A 33 15.90 -1.71 3.75
N VAL A 34 15.71 -0.82 4.72
CA VAL A 34 15.56 -1.16 6.14
C VAL A 34 14.13 -1.62 6.46
N LEU A 35 13.12 -1.10 5.76
CA LEU A 35 11.71 -1.49 5.87
C LEU A 35 11.11 -1.66 4.48
N ALA A 36 10.24 -2.65 4.30
CA ALA A 36 9.43 -2.76 3.10
C ALA A 36 8.05 -3.37 3.37
N ILE A 37 7.04 -2.89 2.65
CA ILE A 37 5.71 -3.51 2.59
C ILE A 37 5.26 -3.63 1.12
N ASN A 38 4.37 -4.58 0.85
CA ASN A 38 3.70 -4.65 -0.46
C ASN A 38 2.79 -3.42 -0.66
N ALA A 39 2.54 -3.04 -1.92
CA ALA A 39 1.80 -1.82 -2.26
C ALA A 39 0.50 -2.11 -3.03
N GLY A 40 0.40 -1.70 -4.30
CA GLY A 40 -0.83 -1.75 -5.08
C GLY A 40 -1.21 -3.14 -5.56
N GLY A 41 -2.43 -3.22 -6.09
CA GLY A 41 -2.97 -4.44 -6.69
C GLY A 41 -2.33 -4.77 -8.04
N PHE A 42 -2.48 -6.02 -8.47
CA PHE A 42 -1.97 -6.50 -9.74
C PHE A 42 -2.82 -7.65 -10.27
N PHE A 43 -2.71 -7.93 -11.57
CA PHE A 43 -3.28 -9.11 -12.20
C PHE A 43 -2.24 -9.82 -13.06
N SER A 44 -2.55 -11.07 -13.44
CA SER A 44 -1.71 -11.85 -14.34
C SER A 44 -2.29 -11.85 -15.75
N HIS A 45 -1.45 -11.57 -16.73
CA HIS A 45 -1.80 -11.61 -18.16
C HIS A 45 -0.61 -12.13 -18.96
N GLU A 46 -0.84 -13.17 -19.77
CA GLU A 46 0.21 -13.83 -20.58
C GLU A 46 1.47 -14.21 -19.76
N GLY A 47 1.26 -14.63 -18.51
CA GLY A 47 2.33 -14.97 -17.59
C GLY A 47 3.11 -13.78 -17.02
N ASN A 48 2.73 -12.55 -17.35
CA ASN A 48 3.27 -11.32 -16.78
C ASN A 48 2.37 -10.80 -15.66
N MET A 49 2.96 -10.10 -14.70
CA MET A 49 2.29 -9.46 -13.58
C MET A 49 2.20 -7.95 -13.87
N ILE A 50 0.98 -7.44 -13.98
CA ILE A 50 0.68 -6.07 -14.41
C ILE A 50 0.00 -5.32 -13.25
N PRO A 51 0.45 -4.09 -12.89
CA PRO A 51 -0.22 -3.29 -11.87
C PRO A 51 -1.66 -2.96 -12.27
N ILE A 52 -2.53 -2.82 -11.28
CA ILE A 52 -3.91 -2.33 -11.47
C ILE A 52 -3.96 -0.85 -11.07
N GLY A 53 -4.75 -0.06 -11.79
CA GLY A 53 -4.98 1.34 -11.47
C GLY A 53 -3.81 2.23 -11.84
N ILE A 54 -3.63 3.29 -11.07
CA ILE A 54 -2.56 4.25 -11.24
C ILE A 54 -1.30 3.73 -10.56
N THR A 55 -0.20 3.68 -11.29
CA THR A 55 1.13 3.40 -10.73
C THR A 55 2.10 4.47 -11.20
N VAL A 56 2.79 5.10 -10.25
CA VAL A 56 3.82 6.12 -10.49
C VAL A 56 5.11 5.71 -9.79
N VAL A 57 6.22 5.76 -10.51
CA VAL A 57 7.55 5.44 -9.98
C VAL A 57 8.54 6.48 -10.48
N ASN A 58 9.24 7.15 -9.56
CA ASN A 58 10.21 8.21 -9.88
C ASN A 58 9.61 9.32 -10.76
N GLY A 59 8.35 9.69 -10.51
CA GLY A 59 7.60 10.67 -11.29
C GLY A 59 7.09 10.19 -12.65
N GLU A 60 7.44 8.96 -13.07
CA GLU A 60 6.94 8.37 -14.31
C GLU A 60 5.64 7.62 -14.07
N VAL A 61 4.61 7.93 -14.86
CA VAL A 61 3.33 7.23 -14.85
C VAL A 61 3.49 5.90 -15.60
N VAL A 62 3.59 4.80 -14.85
CA VAL A 62 3.75 3.44 -15.39
C VAL A 62 2.42 2.90 -15.90
N THR A 63 1.34 3.14 -15.16
CA THR A 63 -0.03 2.78 -15.55
C THR A 63 -0.99 3.88 -15.15
N PHE A 64 -1.98 4.14 -16.01
CA PHE A 64 -3.07 5.10 -15.76
C PHE A 64 -4.40 4.54 -16.27
N TYR A 65 -4.72 3.30 -15.91
CA TYR A 65 -5.95 2.66 -16.38
C TYR A 65 -6.87 2.35 -15.21
N GLY A 66 -8.14 2.75 -15.32
CA GLY A 66 -9.21 2.02 -14.63
C GLY A 66 -9.16 0.57 -15.12
N SER A 67 -9.32 -0.39 -14.21
CA SER A 67 -9.07 -1.83 -14.42
C SER A 67 -9.88 -2.53 -15.54
N GLY A 68 -10.59 -1.80 -16.40
CA GLY A 68 -11.63 -2.35 -17.29
C GLY A 68 -12.82 -2.92 -16.51
N THR A 69 -12.85 -2.73 -15.19
CA THR A 69 -13.96 -3.06 -14.31
C THR A 69 -14.58 -1.76 -13.78
N ASP A 70 -15.83 -1.83 -13.35
CA ASP A 70 -16.52 -0.71 -12.70
C ASP A 70 -15.93 -0.34 -11.32
N GLU A 71 -14.87 -1.04 -10.86
CA GLU A 71 -14.18 -0.71 -9.62
C GLU A 71 -13.28 0.53 -9.77
N VAL A 72 -13.65 1.60 -9.07
CA VAL A 72 -12.88 2.84 -8.95
C VAL A 72 -11.82 2.70 -7.87
N PHE A 73 -10.59 2.35 -8.27
CA PHE A 73 -9.44 2.23 -7.36
C PHE A 73 -9.08 3.57 -6.71
N SER A 74 -8.70 3.55 -5.43
CA SER A 74 -8.09 4.70 -4.77
C SER A 74 -6.61 4.75 -5.15
N PHE A 75 -6.11 5.92 -5.51
CA PHE A 75 -4.70 6.19 -5.56
C PHE A 75 -4.14 6.32 -4.14
N VAL A 76 -2.90 5.87 -3.93
CA VAL A 76 -2.12 6.02 -2.71
C VAL A 76 -0.65 6.20 -3.10
N GLY A 77 -0.08 7.35 -2.74
CA GLY A 77 1.26 7.70 -3.16
C GLY A 77 1.84 8.87 -2.39
N PHE A 78 2.92 9.43 -2.92
CA PHE A 78 3.69 10.48 -2.28
C PHE A 78 4.05 11.56 -3.30
N ASN A 79 3.99 12.81 -2.87
CA ASN A 79 4.49 13.94 -3.64
C ASN A 79 5.99 14.20 -3.40
N ASP A 80 6.54 15.17 -4.11
CA ASP A 80 7.93 15.64 -3.99
C ASP A 80 8.30 16.22 -2.62
N GLU A 81 7.31 16.46 -1.75
CA GLU A 81 7.48 16.86 -0.36
C GLU A 81 7.43 15.68 0.64
N GLY A 82 7.23 14.45 0.16
CA GLY A 82 7.09 13.25 1.00
C GLY A 82 5.78 13.12 1.76
N GLN A 83 4.77 13.90 1.38
CA GLN A 83 3.44 13.82 1.96
C GLN A 83 2.69 12.65 1.34
N LEU A 84 2.02 11.86 2.17
CA LEU A 84 1.12 10.81 1.71
C LEU A 84 -0.12 11.45 1.07
N VAL A 85 -0.33 11.18 -0.21
CA VAL A 85 -1.47 11.64 -1.00
C VAL A 85 -2.28 10.42 -1.42
N GLY A 86 -3.59 10.48 -1.28
CA GLY A 86 -4.45 9.42 -1.79
C GLY A 86 -5.90 9.84 -1.90
N GLY A 87 -6.65 9.06 -2.67
CA GLY A 87 -8.03 9.34 -3.05
C GLY A 87 -8.25 9.11 -4.54
N HIS A 88 -9.30 9.73 -5.07
CA HIS A 88 -9.57 9.74 -6.50
C HIS A 88 -8.57 10.63 -7.24
N ILE A 89 -8.11 10.20 -8.40
CA ILE A 89 -7.30 10.97 -9.35
C ILE A 89 -7.95 10.79 -10.71
N GLU A 90 -8.31 11.90 -11.34
CA GLU A 90 -9.11 11.92 -12.57
C GLU A 90 -8.24 11.86 -13.83
N SER A 91 -7.04 12.45 -13.79
CA SER A 91 -6.17 12.53 -14.96
C SER A 91 -4.66 12.47 -14.64
N PRO A 92 -3.80 12.15 -15.63
CA PRO A 92 -2.35 12.22 -15.44
C PRO A 92 -1.86 13.64 -15.12
N GLU A 93 -2.54 14.67 -15.63
CA GLU A 93 -2.22 16.07 -15.33
C GLU A 93 -2.40 16.37 -13.84
N GLU A 94 -3.44 15.81 -13.21
CA GLU A 94 -3.65 15.94 -11.78
C GLU A 94 -2.49 15.33 -10.96
N LEU A 95 -1.87 14.23 -11.42
CA LEU A 95 -0.67 13.67 -10.80
C LEU A 95 0.50 14.67 -10.86
N ALA A 96 0.67 15.35 -12.00
CA ALA A 96 1.71 16.35 -12.17
C ALA A 96 1.46 17.60 -11.31
N GLU A 97 0.21 18.08 -11.24
CA GLU A 97 -0.18 19.21 -10.39
C GLU A 97 0.05 18.94 -8.91
N LYS A 98 -0.26 17.72 -8.46
CA LYS A 98 0.04 17.25 -7.09
C LYS A 98 1.49 16.84 -6.89
N LYS A 99 2.33 16.94 -7.94
CA LYS A 99 3.75 16.59 -7.96
C LYS A 99 4.04 15.19 -7.43
N ILE A 100 3.23 14.23 -7.84
CA ILE A 100 3.36 12.83 -7.42
C ILE A 100 4.67 12.25 -7.98
N ILE A 101 5.48 11.68 -7.09
CA ILE A 101 6.74 10.99 -7.45
C ILE A 101 6.62 9.47 -7.32
N HIS A 102 5.75 8.99 -6.44
CA HIS A 102 5.53 7.58 -6.18
C HIS A 102 4.06 7.32 -5.93
N GLY A 103 3.55 6.16 -6.34
CA GLY A 103 2.22 5.74 -5.92
C GLY A 103 1.71 4.51 -6.64
N ALA A 104 0.73 3.87 -6.03
CA ALA A 104 0.03 2.73 -6.58
C ALA A 104 -1.46 2.84 -6.24
N SER A 105 -2.23 1.91 -6.78
CA SER A 105 -3.68 1.88 -6.58
C SER A 105 -4.13 0.63 -5.84
N PHE A 106 -5.03 0.84 -4.88
CA PHE A 106 -5.83 -0.22 -4.28
C PHE A 106 -7.13 0.34 -3.67
N LEU A 107 -7.94 -0.52 -3.07
CA LEU A 107 -9.26 -0.17 -2.53
C LEU A 107 -9.35 -0.49 -1.04
N PRO A 108 -10.10 0.28 -0.22
CA PRO A 108 -10.55 1.67 -0.41
C PRO A 108 -9.67 2.67 0.36
N THR A 109 -9.96 3.97 0.24
CA THR A 109 -9.60 4.96 1.27
C THR A 109 -10.32 4.60 2.57
N LEU A 110 -9.60 4.65 3.70
CA LEU A 110 -10.14 4.26 5.01
C LEU A 110 -10.48 5.46 5.85
N LEU A 111 -9.55 6.40 5.97
CA LEU A 111 -9.77 7.67 6.66
C LEU A 111 -9.40 8.83 5.74
N LYS A 112 -10.17 9.91 5.83
CA LYS A 112 -9.86 11.22 5.23
C LYS A 112 -10.20 12.30 6.24
N ASP A 113 -9.24 13.18 6.51
CA ASP A 113 -9.34 14.28 7.47
C ASP A 113 -9.80 13.84 8.88
N GLY A 114 -9.40 12.63 9.29
CA GLY A 114 -9.78 12.05 10.58
C GLY A 114 -11.18 11.43 10.60
N GLU A 115 -11.85 11.29 9.45
CA GLU A 115 -13.19 10.74 9.32
C GLU A 115 -13.20 9.42 8.54
N LYS A 116 -14.08 8.50 8.96
CA LYS A 116 -14.25 7.21 8.30
C LYS A 116 -14.84 7.41 6.91
N GLN A 117 -14.22 6.79 5.92
CA GLN A 117 -14.74 6.75 4.56
C GLN A 117 -15.66 5.53 4.35
N PRO A 118 -16.59 5.58 3.38
CA PRO A 118 -17.43 4.44 3.06
C PRO A 118 -16.62 3.21 2.65
N ILE A 119 -16.97 2.05 3.21
CA ILE A 119 -16.41 0.76 2.79
C ILE A 119 -17.35 0.16 1.74
N PRO A 120 -16.87 -0.20 0.53
CA PRO A 120 -17.70 -0.86 -0.46
C PRO A 120 -18.27 -2.18 0.08
N SER A 121 -19.56 -2.44 -0.17
CA SER A 121 -20.29 -3.60 0.35
C SER A 121 -19.60 -4.94 0.05
N LYS A 122 -18.94 -5.04 -1.11
CA LYS A 122 -18.15 -6.20 -1.53
C LYS A 122 -17.03 -6.57 -0.54
N TRP A 123 -16.47 -5.59 0.17
CA TRP A 123 -15.32 -5.76 1.06
C TRP A 123 -15.68 -5.60 2.55
N ALA A 124 -16.93 -5.24 2.85
CA ALA A 124 -17.43 -5.02 4.20
C ALA A 124 -17.51 -6.33 5.00
N ASN A 125 -17.33 -6.23 6.32
CA ASN A 125 -17.45 -7.34 7.29
C ASN A 125 -16.57 -8.58 7.01
N ALA A 126 -15.61 -8.49 6.09
CA ALA A 126 -14.73 -9.59 5.74
C ALA A 126 -13.42 -9.51 6.53
N LYS A 127 -13.16 -10.51 7.38
CA LYS A 127 -11.85 -10.69 8.02
C LYS A 127 -10.83 -11.13 6.98
N GLN A 128 -9.75 -10.36 6.84
CA GLN A 128 -8.68 -10.63 5.88
C GLN A 128 -7.32 -10.23 6.45
N PRO A 129 -6.21 -10.79 5.93
CA PRO A 129 -4.93 -10.12 6.01
C PRO A 129 -5.02 -8.76 5.33
N ARG A 130 -4.44 -7.72 5.95
CA ARG A 130 -4.51 -6.34 5.46
C ARG A 130 -3.11 -5.73 5.41
N THR A 131 -2.87 -4.92 4.40
CA THR A 131 -1.72 -4.01 4.34
C THR A 131 -2.26 -2.59 4.22
N LEU A 132 -1.73 -1.68 5.03
CA LEU A 132 -2.27 -0.33 5.20
C LEU A 132 -1.14 0.66 5.31
N ILE A 133 -1.42 1.88 4.85
CA ILE A 133 -0.58 3.03 5.10
C ILE A 133 -1.45 4.21 5.53
N GLY A 134 -0.95 5.03 6.45
CA GLY A 134 -1.59 6.28 6.81
C GLY A 134 -0.58 7.29 7.31
N HIS A 135 -1.05 8.49 7.65
CA HIS A 135 -0.22 9.51 8.26
C HIS A 135 -0.94 10.23 9.39
N PHE A 136 -0.17 10.73 10.34
CA PHE A 136 -0.65 11.55 11.44
C PHE A 136 -0.72 13.03 11.03
N LYS A 137 -1.30 13.89 11.87
CA LYS A 137 -1.36 15.35 11.63
C LYS A 137 0.00 16.02 11.46
N ASN A 138 1.07 15.42 12.00
CA ASN A 138 2.44 15.90 11.86
C ASN A 138 3.20 15.24 10.69
N ASN A 139 2.48 14.58 9.77
CA ASN A 139 3.02 13.88 8.59
C ASN A 139 3.93 12.68 8.88
N ASP A 140 4.09 12.25 10.14
CA ASP A 140 4.68 10.94 10.42
C ASP A 140 3.84 9.87 9.71
N LEU A 141 4.49 8.91 9.07
CA LEU A 141 3.87 7.79 8.37
C LEU A 141 3.59 6.64 9.32
N LEU A 142 2.58 5.85 9.01
CA LEU A 142 2.21 4.63 9.71
C LEU A 142 2.05 3.49 8.70
N PHE A 143 2.89 2.46 8.83
CA PHE A 143 2.84 1.24 8.04
C PHE A 143 2.26 0.11 8.89
N ILE A 144 1.21 -0.55 8.41
CA ILE A 144 0.57 -1.66 9.12
C ILE A 144 0.39 -2.84 8.18
N VAL A 145 0.78 -4.02 8.63
CA VAL A 145 0.44 -5.30 8.00
C VAL A 145 -0.15 -6.17 9.09
N ILE A 146 -1.25 -6.84 8.77
CA ILE A 146 -2.03 -7.68 9.67
C ILE A 146 -2.15 -9.05 9.03
N ASP A 147 -1.73 -10.09 9.74
CA ASP A 147 -1.92 -11.48 9.31
C ASP A 147 -3.40 -11.85 9.32
N GLY A 148 -3.78 -12.83 8.50
CA GLY A 148 -5.12 -13.40 8.51
C GLY A 148 -5.16 -14.73 7.76
N ARG A 149 -6.34 -15.39 7.74
CA ARG A 149 -6.53 -16.71 7.11
C ARG A 149 -5.52 -17.79 7.56
N ASN A 150 -4.93 -17.64 8.74
CA ASN A 150 -3.99 -18.59 9.33
C ASN A 150 -4.66 -19.23 10.56
N THR A 151 -5.15 -20.46 10.39
CA THR A 151 -5.82 -21.22 11.45
C THR A 151 -4.92 -21.34 12.69
N GLY A 152 -5.46 -21.01 13.86
CA GLY A 152 -4.73 -21.03 15.13
C GLY A 152 -3.75 -19.86 15.35
N TRP A 153 -3.67 -18.90 14.43
CA TRP A 153 -2.81 -17.72 14.54
C TRP A 153 -3.59 -16.42 14.39
N SER A 154 -4.18 -16.20 13.21
CA SER A 154 -4.95 -14.98 12.93
C SER A 154 -6.00 -15.25 11.85
N GLU A 155 -7.24 -14.87 12.15
CA GLU A 155 -8.32 -14.83 11.15
C GLU A 155 -8.23 -13.58 10.26
N GLY A 156 -7.50 -12.55 10.69
CA GLY A 156 -7.47 -11.24 10.07
C GLY A 156 -8.48 -10.28 10.69
N VAL A 157 -8.64 -9.11 10.06
CA VAL A 157 -9.52 -8.04 10.55
C VAL A 157 -10.40 -7.50 9.43
N THR A 158 -11.54 -6.95 9.80
CA THR A 158 -12.41 -6.21 8.88
C THR A 158 -11.91 -4.78 8.66
N LEU A 159 -12.36 -4.13 7.59
CA LEU A 159 -11.99 -2.74 7.32
C LEU A 159 -12.59 -1.77 8.35
N GLU A 160 -13.75 -2.11 8.92
CA GLU A 160 -14.42 -1.36 9.98
C GLU A 160 -13.63 -1.40 11.29
N GLU A 161 -13.07 -2.56 11.64
CA GLU A 161 -12.15 -2.72 12.78
C GLU A 161 -10.88 -1.90 12.57
N VAL A 162 -10.33 -1.94 11.36
CA VAL A 162 -9.17 -1.12 10.97
C VAL A 162 -9.48 0.38 11.14
N GLN A 163 -10.59 0.88 10.57
CA GLN A 163 -10.99 2.28 10.71
C GLN A 163 -11.11 2.71 12.17
N ARG A 164 -11.74 1.89 13.01
CA ARG A 164 -11.84 2.15 14.45
C ARG A 164 -10.45 2.28 15.08
N LYS A 165 -9.55 1.34 14.76
CA LYS A 165 -8.20 1.32 15.34
C LYS A 165 -7.35 2.51 14.88
N LEU A 166 -7.47 2.92 13.62
CA LEU A 166 -6.77 4.08 13.10
C LEU A 166 -7.22 5.39 13.77
N LEU A 167 -8.52 5.53 14.05
CA LEU A 167 -9.04 6.66 14.84
C LEU A 167 -8.52 6.65 16.28
N GLU A 168 -8.51 5.48 16.95
CA GLU A 168 -7.91 5.35 18.30
C GLU A 168 -6.43 5.77 18.32
N LEU A 169 -5.72 5.55 17.22
CA LEU A 169 -4.32 5.96 17.06
C LEU A 169 -4.15 7.43 16.66
N ASN A 170 -5.23 8.19 16.41
CA ASN A 170 -5.20 9.56 15.89
C ASN A 170 -4.55 9.69 14.49
N VAL A 171 -4.71 8.67 13.65
CA VAL A 171 -4.33 8.75 12.23
C VAL A 171 -5.28 9.70 11.51
N ARG A 172 -4.74 10.60 10.68
CA ARG A 172 -5.52 11.60 9.94
C ARG A 172 -6.10 10.99 8.66
N ASP A 173 -5.23 10.61 7.73
CA ASP A 173 -5.62 9.94 6.50
C ASP A 173 -5.00 8.54 6.48
N ALA A 174 -5.74 7.59 5.94
CA ALA A 174 -5.30 6.20 5.83
C ALA A 174 -5.92 5.52 4.63
N TYR A 175 -5.16 4.61 4.03
CA TYR A 175 -5.50 3.94 2.79
C TYR A 175 -5.20 2.45 2.91
N ASN A 176 -6.08 1.64 2.33
CA ASN A 176 -5.85 0.21 2.20
C ASN A 176 -4.98 -0.07 0.97
N LEU A 177 -3.97 -0.91 1.14
CA LEU A 177 -3.11 -1.45 0.09
C LEU A 177 -3.50 -2.91 -0.20
N ASP A 178 -2.85 -3.54 -1.18
CA ASP A 178 -3.13 -4.94 -1.53
C ASP A 178 -2.97 -5.84 -0.31
N GLY A 179 -3.96 -6.69 -0.06
CA GLY A 179 -4.07 -7.49 1.16
C GLY A 179 -3.92 -8.97 0.89
N GLY A 180 -4.54 -9.79 1.75
CA GLY A 180 -4.61 -11.23 1.53
C GLY A 180 -3.21 -11.87 1.49
N GLY A 181 -2.97 -12.69 0.47
CA GLY A 181 -1.67 -13.37 0.30
C GLY A 181 -0.51 -12.41 -0.01
N SER A 182 -0.78 -11.18 -0.40
CA SER A 182 0.26 -10.18 -0.70
C SER A 182 0.84 -9.55 0.58
N SER A 183 0.10 -9.61 1.70
CA SER A 183 0.45 -8.92 2.95
C SER A 183 1.77 -9.38 3.54
N THR A 184 2.78 -8.52 3.42
CA THR A 184 4.15 -8.77 3.91
C THR A 184 4.75 -7.52 4.54
N PHE A 185 5.34 -7.68 5.71
CA PHE A 185 6.10 -6.65 6.43
C PHE A 185 7.53 -7.12 6.64
N TYR A 186 8.45 -6.46 5.95
CA TYR A 186 9.88 -6.70 6.07
C TYR A 186 10.53 -5.59 6.90
N TYR A 187 11.44 -5.98 7.79
CA TYR A 187 12.27 -5.05 8.55
C TYR A 187 13.64 -5.69 8.86
N GLN A 188 14.72 -4.98 8.56
CA GLN A 188 16.10 -5.35 8.92
C GLN A 188 16.47 -6.82 8.66
N GLY A 189 16.23 -7.31 7.44
CA GLY A 189 16.59 -8.68 7.04
C GLY A 189 15.47 -9.69 7.21
N GLU A 190 14.46 -9.37 8.02
CA GLU A 190 13.44 -10.33 8.47
C GLU A 190 12.05 -9.97 7.98
N VAL A 191 11.21 -10.99 7.79
CA VAL A 191 9.77 -10.82 7.58
C VAL A 191 9.09 -11.01 8.93
N LEU A 192 8.44 -9.96 9.42
CA LEU A 192 7.95 -9.91 10.80
C LEU A 192 6.55 -10.52 10.96
N ASN A 193 5.77 -10.59 9.88
CA ASN A 193 4.44 -11.19 9.88
C ASN A 193 4.50 -12.66 9.40
N ARG A 194 3.36 -13.37 9.40
CA ARG A 194 3.21 -14.73 8.84
C ARG A 194 2.34 -14.69 7.59
N PRO A 195 2.90 -14.36 6.40
CA PRO A 195 2.15 -14.37 5.16
C PRO A 195 1.43 -15.70 4.93
N VAL A 196 0.14 -15.64 4.61
CA VAL A 196 -0.67 -16.84 4.38
C VAL A 196 -0.13 -17.60 3.16
N GLY A 197 0.32 -18.85 3.38
CA GLY A 197 0.93 -19.67 2.33
C GLY A 197 2.36 -19.27 1.95
N GLY A 198 3.03 -18.42 2.73
CA GLY A 198 4.37 -17.90 2.46
C GLY A 198 4.37 -16.56 1.70
N GLU A 199 5.55 -15.96 1.54
CA GLU A 199 5.68 -14.68 0.83
C GLU A 199 5.24 -14.81 -0.62
N ARG A 200 4.29 -13.97 -1.04
CA ARG A 200 3.82 -13.89 -2.42
C ARG A 200 4.67 -12.90 -3.21
N ARG A 201 4.90 -13.21 -4.48
CA ARG A 201 5.41 -12.23 -5.44
C ARG A 201 4.35 -11.19 -5.75
N VAL A 202 4.73 -9.92 -5.63
CA VAL A 202 3.90 -8.74 -5.87
C VAL A 202 4.54 -7.86 -6.94
N LYS A 203 3.77 -6.89 -7.45
CA LYS A 203 4.25 -6.01 -8.51
C LYS A 203 4.87 -4.72 -8.01
N THR A 204 4.37 -4.16 -6.92
CA THR A 204 4.87 -2.90 -6.32
C THR A 204 5.10 -3.07 -4.83
N ASN A 205 6.15 -2.42 -4.32
CA ASN A 205 6.47 -2.35 -2.90
C ASN A 205 6.79 -0.91 -2.50
N ILE A 206 6.41 -0.52 -1.29
CA ILE A 206 6.89 0.71 -0.65
C ILE A 206 8.07 0.32 0.23
N ILE A 207 9.19 1.02 0.08
CA ILE A 207 10.42 0.78 0.83
C ILE A 207 10.89 2.03 1.55
N ILE A 208 11.60 1.82 2.65
CA ILE A 208 12.37 2.84 3.37
C ILE A 208 13.84 2.39 3.38
N LYS A 209 14.74 3.28 2.98
CA LYS A 209 16.20 3.15 3.10
C LYS A 209 16.70 3.92 4.32
N GLU A 210 17.94 3.64 4.74
CA GLU A 210 18.63 4.43 5.76
C GLU A 210 19.03 5.83 5.26
#